data_AF-U1YB48-F1
#
_entry.id   AF-U1YB48-F1
#
_cell.length_a   1.000
_cell.length_b   1.000
_cell.length_c   1.000
_cell.angle_alpha   90.00
_cell.angle_beta   90.00
_cell.angle_gamma   90.00
#
_symmetry.space_group_name_H-M   'P 1'
#
loop_
_entity.id
_entity.type
_entity.pdbx_description
1 polymer ?
#
loop_
_entity_poly.entity_id
_entity_poly.type
_entity_poly.pdbx_seq_one_letter_code
_entity_poly.pdbx_strand_id
1 'polypeptide(L)' 'MAKPKPDNRKDNAQKLKEMVQNTIGNIEAAEETMSNTHLSDTQRQQIREKNERRRASIDSMRSEIKDEAQAQQNRYE' A
#
# COMPACT_ATOMS: atom_id res chain seq x y z
N MET A 1 14.56 -6.47 -14.25
CA MET A 1 13.14 -6.29 -13.88
C MET A 1 12.36 -7.44 -14.50
N ALA A 2 11.86 -8.38 -13.68
CA ALA A 2 11.19 -9.58 -14.16
C ALA A 2 9.77 -9.22 -14.61
N LYS A 3 9.44 -9.48 -15.89
CA LYS A 3 8.07 -9.41 -16.41
C LYS A 3 7.20 -10.39 -15.60
N PRO A 4 6.10 -9.97 -14.95
CA PRO A 4 5.22 -10.89 -14.26
C PRO A 4 4.59 -11.86 -15.27
N LYS A 5 4.62 -13.15 -14.93
CA LYS A 5 4.07 -14.22 -15.76
C LYS A 5 2.56 -14.00 -15.98
N PRO A 6 2.04 -14.25 -17.21
CA PRO A 6 0.64 -14.01 -17.58
C PRO A 6 -0.41 -14.54 -16.60
N ASP A 7 -0.24 -15.77 -16.13
CA ASP A 7 -1.23 -16.47 -15.31
C ASP A 7 -1.31 -15.95 -13.87
N ASN A 8 -0.31 -15.19 -13.41
CA ASN A 8 -0.24 -14.69 -12.04
C ASN A 8 -0.75 -13.25 -11.89
N ARG A 9 -1.20 -12.61 -12.98
CA ARG A 9 -1.59 -11.18 -12.93
C ARG A 9 -2.81 -10.91 -12.07
N LYS A 10 -3.78 -11.84 -12.05
CA LYS A 10 -4.94 -11.78 -11.14
C LYS A 10 -4.50 -11.92 -9.68
N ASP A 11 -3.57 -12.84 -9.41
CA ASP A 11 -3.03 -13.04 -8.07
C ASP A 11 -2.22 -11.83 -7.59
N ASN A 12 -1.47 -11.18 -8.48
CA ASN A 12 -0.70 -9.97 -8.17
C ASN A 12 -1.62 -8.81 -7.77
N ALA A 13 -2.67 -8.54 -8.55
CA ALA A 13 -3.63 -7.49 -8.23
C ALA A 13 -4.36 -7.75 -6.90
N GLN A 14 -4.70 -9.02 -6.61
CA GLN A 14 -5.32 -9.39 -5.34
C GLN A 14 -4.37 -9.20 -4.15
N LYS A 15 -3.11 -9.64 -4.27
CA LYS A 15 -2.08 -9.44 -3.25
C LYS A 15 -1.81 -7.95 -3.00
N LEU A 16 -1.72 -7.14 -4.05
CA LEU A 16 -1.55 -5.70 -3.93
C LEU A 16 -2.73 -5.04 -3.19
N LYS A 17 -3.97 -5.45 -3.47
CA LYS A 17 -5.14 -4.96 -2.73
C LYS A 17 -5.06 -5.32 -1.24
N GLU A 18 -4.67 -6.55 -0.91
CA GLU A 18 -4.48 -6.98 0.48
C GLU A 18 -3.39 -6.16 1.18
N MET A 19 -2.23 -5.98 0.53
CA MET A 19 -1.15 -5.14 1.07
C MET A 19 -1.58 -3.68 1.28
N VAL A 20 -2.38 -3.12 0.38
CA VAL A 20 -2.95 -1.77 0.54
C VAL A 20 -3.83 -1.72 1.79
N GLN A 21 -4.76 -2.66 1.97
CA GLN A 21 -5.66 -2.68 3.15
C GLN A 21 -4.87 -2.83 4.46
N ASN A 22 -3.91 -3.76 4.49
CA ASN A 22 -3.02 -3.94 5.65
C ASN A 22 -2.21 -2.67 5.96
N THR A 23 -1.74 -1.96 4.93
CA THR A 23 -0.98 -0.72 5.10
C THR A 23 -1.85 0.42 5.61
N ILE A 24 -3.11 0.51 5.16
CA ILE A 24 -4.10 1.47 5.67
C ILE A 24 -4.36 1.20 7.16
N GLY A 25 -4.65 -0.05 7.55
CA GLY A 25 -4.85 -0.39 8.97
C GLY A 25 -3.61 -0.09 9.84
N ASN A 26 -2.41 -0.29 9.30
CA ASN A 26 -1.15 0.09 9.97
C ASN A 26 -0.96 1.61 10.13
N ILE A 27 -1.53 2.42 9.22
CA ILE A 27 -1.54 3.88 9.34
C ILE A 27 -2.52 4.27 10.45
N GLU A 28 -3.75 3.75 10.41
CA GLU A 28 -4.81 4.03 11.39
C GLU A 28 -4.38 3.66 12.81
N ALA A 29 -3.86 2.44 13.02
CA ALA A 29 -3.36 2.01 14.33
C ALA A 29 -2.18 2.87 14.83
N ALA A 30 -1.34 3.36 13.92
CA ALA A 30 -0.25 4.25 14.27
C ALA A 30 -0.76 5.67 14.61
N GLU A 31 -1.80 6.15 13.93
CA GLU A 31 -2.47 7.42 14.24
C GLU A 31 -3.18 7.35 15.60
N GLU A 32 -3.83 6.23 15.91
CA GLU A 32 -4.37 5.96 17.25
C GLU A 32 -3.28 5.98 18.32
N THR A 33 -2.14 5.32 18.05
CA THR A 33 -0.97 5.34 18.95
C THR A 33 -0.51 6.76 19.24
N MET A 34 -0.52 7.66 18.25
CA MET A 34 -0.17 9.07 18.47
C MET A 34 -1.12 9.80 19.44
N SER A 35 -2.29 9.27 19.79
CA SER A 35 -3.17 9.89 20.78
C SER A 35 -2.71 9.65 22.22
N ASN A 36 -1.78 8.71 22.45
CA ASN A 36 -1.24 8.43 23.78
C ASN A 36 -0.35 9.59 24.26
N THR A 37 -0.65 10.12 25.44
CA THR A 37 0.02 11.29 26.06
C THR A 37 1.47 11.01 26.48
N HIS A 38 1.86 9.75 26.64
CA HIS A 38 3.21 9.36 27.02
C HIS A 38 4.23 9.38 25.87
N LEU A 39 3.79 9.55 24.61
CA LEU A 39 4.74 9.72 23.50
C LEU A 39 5.38 11.10 23.50
N SER A 40 6.71 11.10 23.39
CA SER A 40 7.50 12.28 23.08
C SER A 40 7.20 12.81 21.68
N ASP A 41 7.49 14.10 21.46
CA ASP A 41 7.32 14.75 20.16
C ASP A 41 8.15 14.08 19.06
N THR A 42 9.38 13.65 19.38
CA THR A 42 10.24 12.91 18.45
C THR A 42 9.58 11.61 17.99
N GLN A 43 8.96 10.84 18.91
CA GLN A 43 8.29 9.60 18.52
C GLN A 43 7.03 9.88 17.69
N ARG A 44 6.26 10.93 18.01
CA ARG A 44 5.11 11.35 17.19
C ARG A 44 5.56 11.72 15.78
N GLN A 45 6.65 12.46 15.65
CA GLN A 45 7.22 12.86 14.36
C GLN A 45 7.67 11.64 13.53
N GLN A 46 8.36 10.68 14.15
CA GLN A 46 8.75 9.43 13.49
C GLN A 46 7.55 8.62 12.99
N ILE A 47 6.45 8.59 13.76
CA ILE A 47 5.20 7.93 13.35
C ILE A 47 4.61 8.65 12.12
N ARG A 48 4.56 9.98 12.12
CA ARG A 48 4.08 10.78 10.98
C ARG A 48 4.88 10.51 9.71
N GLU A 49 6.21 10.61 9.77
CA GLU A 49 7.09 10.36 8.62
C GLU A 49 6.99 8.92 8.10
N LYS A 50 6.78 7.95 9.01
CA LYS A 50 6.53 6.57 8.61
C LYS A 50 5.18 6.43 7.90
N ASN A 51 4.14 7.10 8.39
CA ASN A 51 2.82 7.10 7.78
C ASN A 51 2.82 7.81 6.42
N GLU A 52 3.55 8.90 6.25
CA GLU A 52 3.72 9.58 4.96
C GLU A 52 4.36 8.65 3.91
N ARG A 53 5.44 7.94 4.28
CA ARG A 53 6.06 6.94 3.39
C ARG A 53 5.11 5.79 3.05
N ARG A 54 4.28 5.35 4.00
CA ARG A 54 3.24 4.34 3.75
C ARG A 54 2.18 4.84 2.77
N ARG A 55 1.75 6.10 2.89
CA ARG A 55 0.80 6.72 1.94
C ARG A 55 1.39 6.74 0.52
N ALA A 56 2.64 7.18 0.36
CA ALA A 56 3.32 7.12 -0.93
C ALA A 56 3.43 5.68 -1.48
N SER A 57 3.71 4.69 -0.63
CA SER A 57 3.72 3.28 -1.05
C SER A 57 2.35 2.78 -1.48
N ILE A 58 1.26 3.21 -0.83
CA ILE A 58 -0.11 2.88 -1.24
C ILE A 58 -0.41 3.44 -2.62
N ASP A 59 0.02 4.67 -2.92
CA ASP A 59 -0.21 5.28 -4.23
C ASP A 59 0.50 4.50 -5.34
N SER A 60 1.75 4.07 -5.12
CA SER A 60 2.47 3.19 -6.05
C SER A 60 1.73 1.85 -6.25
N MET A 61 1.29 1.19 -5.16
CA MET A 61 0.54 -0.07 -5.25
C MET A 61 -0.80 0.11 -5.99
N ARG A 62 -1.49 1.23 -5.79
CA ARG A 62 -2.73 1.57 -6.51
C ARG A 62 -2.49 1.76 -8.00
N SER A 63 -1.38 2.39 -8.38
CA SER A 63 -0.98 2.50 -9.79
C SER A 63 -0.73 1.12 -10.39
N GLU A 64 0.02 0.26 -9.71
CA GLU A 64 0.30 -1.11 -10.18
C GLU A 64 -0.97 -1.94 -10.34
N ILE A 65 -1.93 -1.85 -9.39
CA ILE A 65 -3.23 -2.52 -9.51
C ILE A 65 -3.97 -2.08 -10.77
N LYS A 66 -3.93 -0.79 -11.09
CA LYS A 66 -4.59 -0.23 -12.28
C LYS A 66 -3.94 -0.75 -13.57
N ASP A 67 -2.61 -0.76 -13.61
CA ASP A 67 -1.84 -1.24 -14.76
C ASP A 67 -2.09 -2.74 -14.99
N GLU A 68 -2.14 -3.54 -13.92
CA GLU A 68 -2.46 -4.97 -14.00
C GLU A 68 -3.90 -5.23 -14.48
N ALA A 69 -4.86 -4.39 -14.08
CA ALA A 69 -6.24 -4.47 -14.56
C ALA A 69 -6.35 -4.13 -16.06
N GLN A 70 -5.67 -3.09 -16.52
CA GLN A 70 -5.61 -2.73 -17.94
C GLN A 70 -4.92 -3.81 -18.77
N ALA A 71 -3.83 -4.38 -18.26
CA ALA A 71 -3.09 -5.45 -18.93
C ALA A 71 -3.87 -6.79 -18.98
N GLN A 72 -4.93 -6.96 -18.18
CA GLN A 72 -5.90 -8.05 -18.32
C GLN A 72 -6.93 -7.76 -19.43
N GLN A 73 -7.42 -6.52 -19.55
CA GLN A 73 -8.40 -6.16 -20.59
C GLN A 73 -7.81 -6.31 -21.99
N ASN A 74 -6.58 -5.82 -22.22
CA ASN A 74 -5.92 -5.91 -23.53
C ASN A 74 -5.47 -7.34 -23.92
N ARG A 75 -5.66 -8.35 -23.05
CA ARG A 75 -5.37 -9.77 -23.39
C ARG A 75 -6.56 -10.49 -24.03
N TYR A 76 -7.73 -9.86 -24.05
CA TYR A 76 -8.96 -10.43 -24.59
C TYR A 76 -9.45 -9.73 -25.87
N GLU A 77 -8.65 -8.80 -26.43
CA GLU A 77 -8.79 -8.25 -27.79
C GLU A 77 -7.82 -8.96 -28.75
#